data_AF-A0A3N2RD75-F1
#
_entry.id   AF-A0A3N2RD75-F1
#
_cell.length_a   1.000
_cell.length_b   1.000
_cell.length_c   1.000
_cell.angle_alpha   90.00
_cell.angle_beta   90.00
_cell.angle_gamma   90.00
#
_symmetry.space_group_name_H-M   'P 1'
#
loop_
_entity.id
_entity.type
_entity.pdbx_description
1 polymer ?
#
loop_
_entity_poly.entity_id
_entity_poly.type
_entity_poly.pdbx_seq_one_letter_code
_entity_poly.pdbx_strand_id
1 'polypeptide(L)'
;MPEPMPPPRSLYFHEDDDSQIQLLPLAAWAHCQRTLADLHDFAQAHFDGAGYTDLMVRPDAPDSLAGLRLEPGAVAAAAAAQFPAYDEVWTGYASSRTRCRGVRAWGEDGFALFADGDESSVEGLWLLADRWWPRHAPRIAALLRSLPRAGELLLVDWPWGHLFALGDAPALERWLAERTAES
;
A
#
# COMPACT_ATOMS: atom_id res chain seq x y z
N MET A 1 -5.04 -40.96 -12.29
CA MET A 1 -5.46 -40.18 -11.12
C MET A 1 -5.18 -38.72 -11.43
N PRO A 2 -6.13 -37.79 -11.25
CA PRO A 2 -5.81 -36.37 -11.36
C PRO A 2 -4.81 -36.00 -10.27
N GLU A 3 -3.79 -35.21 -10.64
CA GLU A 3 -2.85 -34.65 -9.66
C GLU A 3 -3.61 -33.75 -8.66
N PRO A 4 -3.24 -33.75 -7.38
CA PRO A 4 -3.82 -32.82 -6.40
C PRO A 4 -3.50 -31.39 -6.83
N MET A 5 -4.54 -30.54 -6.91
CA MET A 5 -4.32 -29.12 -7.20
C MET A 5 -3.44 -28.51 -6.11
N PRO A 6 -2.51 -27.61 -6.48
CA PRO A 6 -1.70 -26.90 -5.49
C PRO A 6 -2.61 -26.10 -4.54
N PRO A 7 -2.21 -25.95 -3.26
CA PRO A 7 -2.98 -25.15 -2.31
C PRO A 7 -3.05 -23.68 -2.75
N PRO A 8 -4.13 -22.95 -2.39
CA PRO A 8 -4.28 -21.55 -2.76
C PRO A 8 -3.15 -20.69 -2.17
N ARG A 9 -2.65 -19.75 -2.96
CA ARG A 9 -1.70 -18.71 -2.51
C ARG A 9 -2.45 -17.75 -1.60
N SER A 10 -2.16 -17.83 -0.31
CA SER A 10 -2.77 -16.96 0.70
C SER A 10 -1.78 -15.90 1.19
N LEU A 11 -2.27 -14.69 1.39
CA LEU A 11 -1.56 -13.58 2.01
C LEU A 11 -2.25 -13.18 3.32
N TYR A 12 -1.45 -12.83 4.32
CA TYR A 12 -1.92 -12.27 5.58
C TYR A 12 -1.26 -10.91 5.80
N PHE A 13 -2.02 -9.92 6.28
CA PHE A 13 -1.48 -8.66 6.79
C PHE A 13 -2.06 -8.38 8.18
N HIS A 14 -1.30 -7.70 9.05
CA HIS A 14 -1.84 -7.26 10.34
C HIS A 14 -2.73 -6.03 10.13
N GLU A 15 -3.80 -5.87 10.93
CA GLU A 15 -4.71 -4.72 10.76
C GLU A 15 -3.99 -3.36 10.89
N ASP A 16 -2.94 -3.29 11.71
CA ASP A 16 -2.13 -2.08 11.85
C ASP A 16 -1.33 -1.71 10.59
N ASP A 17 -1.06 -2.69 9.71
CA ASP A 17 -0.33 -2.46 8.46
C ASP A 17 -1.24 -1.92 7.35
N ASP A 18 -2.57 -1.94 7.57
CA ASP A 18 -3.53 -1.45 6.60
C ASP A 18 -3.25 0.02 6.25
N SER A 19 -3.07 0.26 4.95
CA SER A 19 -2.95 1.60 4.38
C SER A 19 -1.83 2.46 5.00
N GLN A 20 -0.78 1.84 5.57
CA GLN A 20 0.39 2.55 6.09
C GLN A 20 1.27 3.10 4.95
N ILE A 21 1.33 2.40 3.81
CA ILE A 21 1.94 2.90 2.58
C ILE A 21 0.84 2.94 1.52
N GLN A 22 0.24 4.10 1.33
CA GLN A 22 -1.01 4.24 0.61
C GLN A 22 -0.80 4.97 -0.71
N LEU A 23 -1.57 4.57 -1.73
CA LEU A 23 -1.76 5.35 -2.94
C LEU A 23 -3.06 6.13 -2.84
N LEU A 24 -3.00 7.42 -3.14
CA LEU A 24 -4.15 8.32 -3.07
C LEU A 24 -4.23 9.18 -4.34
N PRO A 25 -5.38 9.80 -4.63
CA PRO A 25 -5.45 10.81 -5.68
C PRO A 25 -4.48 11.95 -5.40
N LEU A 26 -3.88 12.49 -6.46
CA LEU A 26 -2.98 13.65 -6.37
C LEU A 26 -3.66 14.88 -5.74
N ALA A 27 -4.99 14.98 -5.87
CA ALA A 27 -5.81 16.01 -5.21
C ALA A 27 -5.67 15.99 -3.68
N ALA A 28 -5.41 14.83 -3.08
CA ALA A 28 -5.24 14.67 -1.63
C ALA A 28 -3.90 15.22 -1.11
N TRP A 29 -3.02 15.77 -1.97
CA TRP A 29 -1.67 16.21 -1.58
C TRP A 29 -1.65 17.11 -0.34
N ALA A 30 -2.46 18.17 -0.37
CA ALA A 30 -2.47 19.15 0.72
C ALA A 30 -2.99 18.53 2.02
N HIS A 31 -3.89 17.55 1.94
CA HIS A 31 -4.33 16.76 3.09
C HIS A 31 -3.17 15.93 3.65
N CYS A 32 -2.53 15.12 2.81
CA CYS A 32 -1.42 14.26 3.24
C CYS A 32 -0.28 15.06 3.86
N GLN A 33 0.08 16.20 3.26
CA GLN A 33 1.14 17.06 3.78
C GLN A 33 0.82 17.61 5.17
N ARG A 34 -0.44 18.02 5.42
CA ARG A 34 -0.86 18.47 6.76
C ARG A 34 -0.89 17.32 7.75
N THR A 35 -1.50 16.19 7.38
CA THR A 35 -1.59 15.01 8.25
C THR A 35 -0.20 14.49 8.63
N LEU A 36 0.78 14.53 7.73
CA LEU A 36 2.18 14.17 8.06
C LEU A 36 2.82 15.14 9.07
N ALA A 37 2.56 16.45 8.95
CA ALA A 37 3.02 17.43 9.93
C ALA A 37 2.36 17.19 11.30
N ASP A 38 1.04 16.97 11.32
CA ASP A 38 0.30 16.68 12.54
C ASP A 38 0.79 15.38 13.20
N LEU A 39 1.06 14.33 12.42
CA LEU A 39 1.66 13.08 12.91
C LEU A 39 3.04 13.29 13.51
N HIS A 40 3.87 14.11 12.88
CA HIS A 40 5.20 14.45 13.40
C HIS A 40 5.09 15.17 14.74
N ASP A 41 4.27 16.22 14.82
CA ASP A 41 4.06 17.01 16.04
C ASP A 41 3.46 16.16 17.15
N PHE A 42 2.48 15.30 16.84
CA PHE A 42 1.89 14.35 17.77
C PHE A 42 2.94 13.36 18.30
N ALA A 43 3.72 12.75 17.40
CA ALA A 43 4.77 11.81 17.78
C ALA A 43 5.79 12.46 18.73
N GLN A 44 6.22 13.70 18.46
CA GLN A 44 7.12 14.43 19.35
C GLN A 44 6.49 14.76 20.71
N ALA A 45 5.23 15.18 20.73
CA ALA A 45 4.54 15.55 21.96
C ALA A 45 4.22 14.35 22.87
N HIS A 46 4.02 13.16 22.27
CA HIS A 46 3.57 11.97 22.97
C HIS A 46 4.65 10.90 23.18
N PHE A 47 5.88 11.13 22.72
CA PHE A 47 7.01 10.22 22.98
C PHE A 47 7.66 10.51 24.34
N ASP A 48 7.62 9.54 25.25
CA ASP A 48 8.18 9.67 26.61
C ASP A 48 9.59 9.08 26.77
N GLY A 49 10.17 8.58 25.67
CA GLY A 49 11.46 7.88 25.65
C GLY A 49 11.35 6.35 25.74
N ALA A 50 10.24 5.81 26.25
CA ALA A 50 9.96 4.38 26.30
C ALA A 50 8.93 3.94 25.24
N GLY A 51 8.11 4.87 24.76
CA GLY A 51 7.17 4.65 23.68
C GLY A 51 6.28 5.87 23.46
N TYR A 52 5.18 5.66 22.74
CA TYR A 52 4.14 6.66 22.58
C TYR A 52 3.08 6.50 23.67
N THR A 53 2.71 7.62 24.27
CA THR A 53 1.74 7.70 25.38
C THR A 53 0.29 7.73 24.92
N ASP A 54 0.05 7.95 23.62
CA ASP A 54 -1.28 8.08 23.03
C ASP A 54 -1.29 7.64 21.56
N LEU A 55 -2.48 7.45 20.99
CA LEU A 55 -2.72 7.04 19.61
C LEU A 55 -3.42 8.13 18.82
N MET A 56 -2.86 8.49 17.67
CA MET A 56 -3.51 9.39 16.72
C MET A 56 -4.23 8.59 15.63
N VAL A 57 -5.55 8.77 15.52
CA VAL A 57 -6.32 8.28 14.39
C VAL A 57 -6.18 9.27 13.23
N ARG A 58 -5.67 8.80 12.09
CA ARG A 58 -5.53 9.64 10.90
C ARG A 58 -6.91 10.02 10.35
N PRO A 59 -7.14 11.29 9.96
CA PRO A 59 -8.36 11.67 9.25
C PRO A 59 -8.34 11.11 7.83
N ASP A 60 -9.49 10.62 7.38
CA ASP A 60 -9.69 10.17 6.01
C ASP A 60 -9.37 11.29 5.00
N ALA A 61 -8.77 10.90 3.87
CA ALA A 61 -8.56 11.84 2.77
C ALA A 61 -9.93 12.25 2.17
N PRO A 62 -10.17 13.54 1.92
CA PRO A 62 -11.44 14.00 1.34
C PRO A 62 -11.63 13.52 -0.10
N ASP A 63 -10.53 13.27 -0.82
CA ASP A 63 -10.52 12.78 -2.19
C ASP A 63 -10.26 11.27 -2.21
N SER A 64 -11.26 10.49 -2.65
CA SER A 64 -11.17 9.03 -2.74
C SER A 64 -10.67 8.54 -4.10
N LEU A 65 -10.07 7.35 -4.13
CA LEU A 65 -9.67 6.69 -5.37
C LEU A 65 -10.85 6.40 -6.30
N ALA A 66 -12.05 6.15 -5.74
CA ALA A 66 -13.26 5.96 -6.51
C ALA A 66 -13.55 7.15 -7.45
N GLY A 67 -13.16 8.38 -7.07
CA GLY A 67 -13.29 9.58 -7.91
C GLY A 67 -12.44 9.54 -9.18
N LEU A 68 -11.32 8.80 -9.17
CA LEU A 68 -10.46 8.59 -10.34
C LEU A 68 -10.98 7.52 -11.30
N ARG A 69 -11.96 6.71 -10.87
CA ARG A 69 -12.58 5.63 -11.65
C ARG A 69 -11.53 4.71 -12.27
N LEU A 70 -10.60 4.24 -11.43
CA LEU A 70 -9.62 3.25 -11.87
C LEU A 70 -10.36 1.97 -12.24
N GLU A 71 -10.17 1.51 -13.48
CA GLU A 71 -10.72 0.24 -13.94
C GLU A 71 -10.06 -0.92 -13.16
N PRO A 72 -10.81 -1.71 -12.37
CA PRO A 72 -10.22 -2.76 -11.55
C PRO A 72 -9.41 -3.78 -12.37
N GLY A 73 -9.88 -4.11 -13.57
CA GLY A 73 -9.17 -5.01 -14.49
C GLY A 73 -7.83 -4.45 -14.98
N ALA A 74 -7.72 -3.12 -15.15
CA ALA A 74 -6.47 -2.47 -15.55
C ALA A 74 -5.44 -2.46 -14.41
N VAL A 75 -5.89 -2.21 -13.17
CA VAL A 75 -5.04 -2.34 -11.97
C VAL A 75 -4.54 -3.79 -11.85
N ALA A 76 -5.44 -4.76 -11.97
CA ALA A 76 -5.08 -6.18 -11.89
C ALA A 76 -4.08 -6.59 -12.97
N ALA A 77 -4.25 -6.12 -14.21
CA ALA A 77 -3.33 -6.40 -15.31
C ALA A 77 -1.93 -5.79 -15.07
N ALA A 78 -1.87 -4.53 -14.62
CA ALA A 78 -0.62 -3.86 -14.26
C ALA A 78 0.13 -4.61 -13.13
N ALA A 79 -0.61 -5.02 -12.11
CA ALA A 79 -0.09 -5.78 -10.98
C ALA A 79 0.40 -7.18 -11.40
N ALA A 80 -0.43 -7.93 -12.12
CA ALA A 80 -0.11 -9.29 -12.59
C ALA A 80 1.07 -9.35 -13.56
N ALA A 81 1.32 -8.26 -14.31
CA ALA A 81 2.50 -8.16 -15.17
C ALA A 81 3.82 -8.12 -14.39
N GLN A 82 3.78 -7.69 -13.12
CA GLN A 82 4.96 -7.57 -12.28
C GLN A 82 5.00 -8.62 -11.18
N PHE A 83 3.87 -9.02 -10.58
CA PHE A 83 3.83 -9.93 -9.44
C PHE A 83 2.67 -10.91 -9.55
N PRO A 84 2.84 -12.16 -9.09
CA PRO A 84 1.75 -13.14 -9.10
C PRO A 84 0.63 -12.74 -8.14
N ALA A 85 -0.61 -13.05 -8.52
CA ALA A 85 -1.78 -12.84 -7.68
C ALA A 85 -1.79 -13.78 -6.46
N TYR A 86 -2.46 -13.35 -5.41
CA TYR A 86 -2.91 -14.20 -4.32
C TYR A 86 -4.38 -14.61 -4.53
N ASP A 87 -4.70 -15.85 -4.19
CA ASP A 87 -6.06 -16.39 -4.27
C ASP A 87 -6.91 -15.95 -3.07
N GLU A 88 -6.25 -15.72 -1.93
CA GLU A 88 -6.91 -15.33 -0.68
C GLU A 88 -6.12 -14.27 0.07
N VAL A 89 -6.82 -13.26 0.57
CA VAL A 89 -6.28 -12.23 1.45
C VAL A 89 -6.96 -12.33 2.81
N TRP A 90 -6.15 -12.30 3.85
CA TRP A 90 -6.57 -12.43 5.24
C TRP A 90 -6.01 -11.26 6.06
N THR A 91 -6.77 -10.81 7.04
CA THR A 91 -6.32 -9.87 8.07
C THR A 91 -6.68 -10.39 9.45
N GLY A 92 -6.20 -9.74 10.50
CA GLY A 92 -6.61 -10.04 11.85
C GLY A 92 -5.78 -9.38 12.93
N TYR A 93 -6.25 -9.61 14.16
CA TYR A 93 -5.63 -9.20 15.40
C TYR A 93 -5.47 -10.40 16.33
N ALA A 94 -4.31 -10.52 16.96
CA ALA A 94 -3.96 -11.63 17.86
C ALA A 94 -4.21 -13.02 17.23
N SER A 95 -5.14 -13.80 17.78
CA SER A 95 -5.48 -15.15 17.27
C SER A 95 -6.64 -15.15 16.27
N SER A 96 -7.26 -14.00 16.00
CA SER A 96 -8.37 -13.89 15.05
C SER A 96 -7.85 -13.77 13.62
N ARG A 97 -8.56 -14.38 12.67
CA ARG A 97 -8.29 -14.25 11.23
C ARG A 97 -9.60 -14.08 10.48
N THR A 98 -9.67 -13.05 9.66
CA THR A 98 -10.84 -12.71 8.86
C THR A 98 -10.43 -12.64 7.40
N ARG A 99 -11.23 -13.25 6.52
CA ARG A 99 -11.00 -13.19 5.07
C ARG A 99 -11.48 -11.86 4.52
N CYS A 100 -10.62 -11.16 3.78
CA CYS A 100 -10.96 -9.91 3.11
C CYS A 100 -11.53 -10.22 1.72
N ARG A 101 -12.86 -10.21 1.58
CA ARG A 101 -13.52 -10.63 0.32
C ARG A 101 -13.47 -9.59 -0.80
N GLY A 102 -13.34 -8.30 -0.48
CA GLY A 102 -13.20 -7.20 -1.44
C GLY A 102 -11.75 -6.88 -1.83
N VAL A 103 -10.78 -7.51 -1.16
CA VAL A 103 -9.37 -7.18 -1.33
C VAL A 103 -8.70 -8.18 -2.26
N ARG A 104 -8.10 -7.66 -3.33
CA ARG A 104 -7.21 -8.39 -4.24
C ARG A 104 -5.78 -8.00 -3.94
N ALA A 105 -4.84 -8.94 -4.09
CA ALA A 105 -3.43 -8.67 -3.85
C ALA A 105 -2.51 -9.37 -4.85
N TRP A 106 -1.38 -8.73 -5.13
CA TRP A 106 -0.31 -9.25 -6.00
C TRP A 106 1.03 -9.02 -5.35
N GLY A 107 1.86 -10.06 -5.27
CA GLY A 107 3.09 -9.97 -4.52
C GLY A 107 3.84 -11.29 -4.36
N GLU A 108 5.01 -11.20 -3.76
CA GLU A 108 5.87 -12.32 -3.41
C GLU A 108 6.85 -11.91 -2.31
N ASP A 109 7.40 -12.90 -1.59
CA ASP A 109 8.53 -12.71 -0.67
C ASP A 109 8.33 -11.58 0.36
N GLY A 110 7.11 -11.46 0.87
CA GLY A 110 6.72 -10.49 1.89
C GLY A 110 6.30 -9.12 1.35
N PHE A 111 6.43 -8.85 0.05
CA PHE A 111 5.89 -7.65 -0.61
C PHE A 111 4.54 -7.94 -1.24
N ALA A 112 3.59 -7.00 -1.15
CA ALA A 112 2.36 -7.02 -1.92
C ALA A 112 1.80 -5.62 -2.21
N LEU A 113 1.17 -5.48 -3.37
CA LEU A 113 0.18 -4.44 -3.65
C LEU A 113 -1.21 -5.02 -3.35
N PHE A 114 -2.02 -4.26 -2.64
CA PHE A 114 -3.42 -4.56 -2.37
C PHE A 114 -4.31 -3.56 -3.11
N ALA A 115 -5.45 -4.04 -3.58
CA ALA A 115 -6.53 -3.25 -4.13
C ALA A 115 -7.85 -3.66 -3.46
N ASP A 116 -8.47 -2.72 -2.75
CA ASP A 116 -9.81 -2.88 -2.19
C ASP A 116 -10.86 -2.23 -3.11
N GLY A 117 -12.07 -2.76 -3.07
CA GLY A 117 -13.19 -2.36 -3.89
C GLY A 117 -13.93 -3.56 -4.47
N ASP A 118 -14.61 -3.35 -5.58
CA ASP A 118 -15.38 -4.39 -6.25
C ASP A 118 -15.00 -4.52 -7.74
N GLU A 119 -15.90 -5.12 -8.53
CA GLU A 119 -15.71 -5.30 -9.96
C GLU A 119 -15.88 -4.00 -10.77
N SER A 120 -16.40 -2.95 -10.13
CA SER A 120 -16.74 -1.66 -10.74
C SER A 120 -15.92 -0.48 -10.22
N SER A 121 -15.44 -0.53 -8.98
CA SER A 121 -14.63 0.53 -8.36
C SER A 121 -13.40 0.00 -7.65
N VAL A 122 -12.34 0.81 -7.66
CA VAL A 122 -11.20 0.68 -6.73
C VAL A 122 -11.37 1.77 -5.67
N GLU A 123 -11.57 1.34 -4.44
CA GLU A 123 -11.77 2.20 -3.26
C GLU A 123 -10.43 2.48 -2.57
N GLY A 124 -9.53 1.50 -2.55
CA GLY A 124 -8.27 1.53 -1.82
C GLY A 124 -7.12 0.90 -2.59
N LEU A 125 -5.93 1.49 -2.50
CA LEU A 125 -4.67 0.92 -2.99
C LEU A 125 -3.58 1.17 -1.96
N TRP A 126 -2.88 0.11 -1.54
CA TRP A 126 -1.77 0.22 -0.60
C TRP A 126 -0.73 -0.86 -0.83
N LEU A 127 0.47 -0.59 -0.32
CA LEU A 127 1.59 -1.52 -0.35
C LEU A 127 1.83 -2.04 1.06
N LEU A 128 2.30 -3.29 1.13
CA LEU A 128 2.91 -3.87 2.31
C LEU A 128 4.23 -4.49 1.92
N ALA A 129 5.22 -4.38 2.80
CA ALA A 129 6.41 -5.19 2.72
C ALA A 129 6.90 -5.53 4.12
N ASP A 130 6.98 -6.82 4.44
CA ASP A 130 7.70 -7.29 5.64
C ASP A 130 9.19 -6.94 5.54
N ARG A 131 9.71 -6.97 4.30
CA ARG A 131 11.08 -6.60 3.95
C ARG A 131 11.15 -6.06 2.52
N TRP A 132 11.90 -4.97 2.31
CA TRP A 132 12.13 -4.40 1.00
C TRP A 132 13.39 -4.99 0.37
N TRP A 133 13.23 -6.10 -0.35
CA TRP A 133 14.35 -6.70 -1.05
C TRP A 133 14.81 -5.83 -2.24
N PRO A 134 16.11 -5.49 -2.37
CA PRO A 134 16.62 -4.72 -3.51
C PRO A 134 16.25 -5.32 -4.87
N ARG A 135 16.13 -6.65 -4.96
CA ARG A 135 15.73 -7.36 -6.19
C ARG A 135 14.30 -7.04 -6.65
N HIS A 136 13.41 -6.60 -5.76
CA HIS A 136 12.04 -6.23 -6.13
C HIS A 136 11.93 -4.79 -6.61
N ALA A 137 12.84 -3.90 -6.22
CA ALA A 137 12.73 -2.46 -6.50
C ALA A 137 12.42 -2.15 -7.99
N PRO A 138 13.08 -2.77 -8.99
CA PRO A 138 12.74 -2.51 -10.39
C PRO A 138 11.30 -2.92 -10.77
N ARG A 139 10.81 -4.05 -10.23
CA ARG A 139 9.44 -4.54 -10.46
C ARG A 139 8.41 -3.70 -9.73
N ILE A 140 8.72 -3.23 -8.52
CA ILE A 140 7.85 -2.30 -7.76
C ILE A 140 7.76 -0.97 -8.51
N ALA A 141 8.88 -0.43 -8.99
CA ALA A 141 8.88 0.79 -9.79
C ALA A 141 8.07 0.62 -11.09
N ALA A 142 8.24 -0.52 -11.80
CA ALA A 142 7.47 -0.83 -13.00
C ALA A 142 5.97 -1.00 -12.72
N LEU A 143 5.62 -1.62 -11.59
CA LEU A 143 4.24 -1.75 -11.13
C LEU A 143 3.62 -0.38 -10.92
N LEU A 144 4.22 0.45 -10.07
CA LEU A 144 3.70 1.76 -9.72
C LEU A 144 3.55 2.68 -10.94
N ARG A 145 4.51 2.65 -11.87
CA ARG A 145 4.45 3.40 -13.13
C ARG A 145 3.40 2.90 -14.10
N SER A 146 3.03 1.61 -14.04
CA SER A 146 2.07 1.00 -14.95
C SER A 146 0.63 1.04 -14.46
N LEU A 147 0.40 1.50 -13.23
CA LEU A 147 -0.95 1.70 -12.71
C LEU A 147 -1.75 2.67 -13.60
N PRO A 148 -3.06 2.40 -13.81
CA PRO A 148 -3.91 3.33 -14.53
C PRO A 148 -3.90 4.67 -13.81
N ARG A 149 -3.81 5.75 -14.60
CA ARG A 149 -3.81 7.14 -14.09
C ARG A 149 -2.65 7.41 -13.11
N ALA A 150 -1.51 6.72 -13.23
CA ALA A 150 -0.35 6.94 -12.35
C ALA A 150 0.07 8.42 -12.23
N GLY A 151 -0.08 9.24 -13.28
CA GLY A 151 0.19 10.68 -13.22
C GLY A 151 -0.77 11.49 -12.33
N GLU A 152 -1.87 10.89 -11.89
CA GLU A 152 -2.88 11.48 -10.99
C GLU A 152 -2.90 10.78 -9.62
N LEU A 153 -1.89 9.95 -9.33
CA LEU A 153 -1.69 9.30 -8.04
C LEU A 153 -0.52 9.93 -7.30
N LEU A 154 -0.61 9.93 -5.98
CA LEU A 154 0.51 10.13 -5.07
C LEU A 154 0.73 8.86 -4.25
N LEU A 155 1.95 8.68 -3.77
CA LEU A 155 2.28 7.72 -2.72
C LEU A 155 2.55 8.48 -1.43
N VAL A 156 1.96 7.99 -0.35
CA VAL A 156 2.25 8.44 1.00
C VAL A 156 2.70 7.26 1.84
N ASP A 157 3.80 7.44 2.55
CA ASP A 157 4.39 6.47 3.46
C ASP A 157 4.28 7.05 4.87
N TRP A 158 3.17 6.75 5.54
CA TRP A 158 2.83 7.38 6.81
C TRP A 158 3.88 7.14 7.89
N PRO A 159 4.42 5.92 8.08
CA PRO A 159 5.40 5.68 9.15
C PRO A 159 6.73 6.40 8.93
N TRP A 160 7.11 6.73 7.69
CA TRP A 160 8.41 7.33 7.36
C TRP A 160 8.32 8.76 6.83
N GLY A 161 7.10 9.30 6.71
CA GLY A 161 6.88 10.69 6.32
C GLY A 161 7.17 10.99 4.85
N HIS A 162 7.19 10.00 3.97
CA HIS A 162 7.34 10.26 2.54
C HIS A 162 6.01 10.64 1.90
N LEU A 163 6.07 11.63 1.01
CA LEU A 163 4.95 12.05 0.18
C LEU A 163 5.49 12.49 -1.18
N PHE A 164 5.04 11.85 -2.25
CA PHE A 164 5.43 12.23 -3.61
C PHE A 164 4.39 11.83 -4.65
N ALA A 165 4.40 12.55 -5.78
CA ALA A 165 3.54 12.22 -6.92
C ALA A 165 4.16 11.02 -7.63
N LEU A 166 3.35 10.04 -8.03
CA LEU A 166 3.88 8.81 -8.62
C LEU A 166 4.58 9.05 -9.96
N GLY A 167 4.23 10.15 -10.64
CA GLY A 167 4.92 10.64 -11.84
C GLY A 167 6.32 11.24 -11.59
N ASP A 168 6.69 11.55 -10.34
CA ASP A 168 8.04 11.98 -9.97
C ASP A 168 8.97 10.77 -9.87
N ALA A 169 9.52 10.36 -11.02
CA ALA A 169 10.41 9.21 -11.10
C ALA A 169 11.63 9.34 -10.16
N PRO A 170 12.33 10.50 -10.07
CA PRO A 170 13.39 10.68 -9.08
C PRO A 170 12.95 10.45 -7.62
N ALA A 171 11.75 10.90 -7.22
CA ALA A 171 11.25 10.67 -5.87
C ALA A 171 10.97 9.19 -5.60
N LEU A 172 10.35 8.49 -6.56
CA LEU A 172 10.10 7.05 -6.47
C LEU A 172 11.41 6.25 -6.32
N GLU A 173 12.43 6.57 -7.13
CA GLU A 173 13.72 5.87 -7.06
C GLU A 173 14.45 6.13 -5.73
N ARG A 174 14.37 7.37 -5.19
CA ARG A 174 14.92 7.67 -3.85
C ARG A 174 14.23 6.88 -2.76
N TRP A 175 12.90 6.89 -2.75
CA TRP A 175 12.12 6.16 -1.76
C TRP A 175 12.44 4.65 -1.80
N LEU A 176 12.51 4.04 -2.99
CA LEU A 176 12.91 2.63 -3.12
C LEU A 176 14.35 2.37 -2.65
N ALA A 177 15.28 3.27 -2.93
CA ALA A 177 16.67 3.15 -2.48
C ALA A 177 16.76 3.21 -0.94
N GLU A 178 16.03 4.13 -0.30
CA GLU A 178 15.95 4.25 1.16
C GLU A 178 15.34 3.00 1.78
N ARG A 179 14.18 2.55 1.27
CA ARG A 179 13.49 1.34 1.75
C ARG A 179 14.35 0.09 1.69
N THR A 180 15.08 -0.08 0.59
CA THR A 180 15.90 -1.27 0.37
C THR A 180 17.25 -1.23 1.10
N ALA A 181 17.72 -0.05 1.52
CA ALA A 181 18.93 0.09 2.34
C ALA A 181 18.70 -0.27 3.81
N GLU A 182 17.47 -0.13 4.30
CA GLU A 182 17.07 -0.39 5.68
C GLU A 182 16.62 -1.84 5.94
N SER A 183 16.67 -2.71 4.92
CA SER A 183 16.07 -4.07 4.90
C SER A 183 17.00 -5.23 5.24
#